data_AF-A0AAV1USG0-F1
#
_entry.id   AF-A0AAV1USG0-F1
#
_cell.length_a   1.000
_cell.length_b   1.000
_cell.length_c   1.000
_cell.angle_alpha   90.00
_cell.angle_beta   90.00
_cell.angle_gamma   90.00
#
_symmetry.space_group_name_H-M   'P 1'
#
loop_
_entity.id
_entity.type
_entity.pdbx_description
1 polymer ?
#
loop_
_entity_poly.entity_id
_entity_poly.type
_entity_poly.pdbx_seq_one_letter_code
_entity_poly.pdbx_strand_id
1 'polypeptide(L)'
;MTKHIMLENGRCGRNHCVKLQPSAVDRTSRSSTVQRRLRKMSEHFQPSSFSFTVQARLLCVGTSVVYRVSLSLSITSTCKADTMSGVTTRDDGYTTQSSWVIAMSQTKFCGFYAHVQAILRDPVVTQCLLLRQKQLVQVGTAAQSVEWKPFETFLQVVATICQHYEHLQVAAFAIQATASTMHARKIELEAFLLDCWRALEAVIPVLVVHPFLHASLGNEARCVYLLIRDLFSLPENVLDANCTYANAILSLNDVDGCQSMHHEQSCSICLDLLVSSAPARPFDRRASHCDDSNSSSDSITDSDNSSDDGVADVPTVVSHSTSFSVKLPCGHVYHENCAMSWLRHNPSCPECRAPVGANL
;
A
#
# COMPACT_ATOMS: atom_id res chain seq x y z
N MET A 1 10.07 -50.01 -17.65
CA MET A 1 11.36 -49.39 -18.00
C MET A 1 11.44 -48.03 -17.33
N THR A 2 12.06 -48.03 -16.17
CA THR A 2 12.23 -46.90 -15.25
C THR A 2 13.31 -45.97 -15.81
N LYS A 3 13.02 -44.68 -15.98
CA LYS A 3 14.06 -43.66 -16.14
C LYS A 3 13.99 -42.67 -15.00
N HIS A 4 15.01 -42.79 -14.17
CA HIS A 4 15.37 -42.02 -13.00
C HIS A 4 15.41 -40.51 -13.30
N ILE A 5 14.82 -39.74 -12.40
CA ILE A 5 15.10 -38.31 -12.21
C ILE A 5 16.38 -38.22 -11.40
N MET A 6 17.45 -37.66 -11.98
CA MET A 6 18.63 -37.23 -11.23
C MET A 6 18.37 -35.83 -10.68
N LEU A 7 18.37 -35.72 -9.35
CA LEU A 7 18.55 -34.48 -8.62
C LEU A 7 20.05 -34.17 -8.61
N GLU A 8 20.45 -33.03 -9.17
CA GLU A 8 21.82 -32.53 -9.07
C GLU A 8 21.83 -31.20 -8.32
N ASN A 9 22.47 -31.23 -7.15
CA ASN A 9 22.82 -30.08 -6.34
C ASN A 9 23.84 -29.21 -7.07
N GLY A 10 23.56 -27.92 -7.25
CA GLY A 10 24.51 -26.98 -7.86
C GLY A 10 24.47 -25.60 -7.21
N ARG A 11 25.49 -25.30 -6.40
CA ARG A 11 25.81 -23.96 -5.88
C ARG A 11 25.91 -22.95 -7.02
N CYS A 12 25.28 -21.78 -6.89
CA CYS A 12 25.64 -20.61 -7.70
C CYS A 12 26.37 -19.58 -6.83
N GLY A 13 27.63 -19.36 -7.18
CA GLY A 13 28.55 -18.43 -6.53
C GLY A 13 28.31 -16.97 -6.89
N ARG A 14 29.00 -16.13 -6.10
CA ARG A 14 29.20 -14.69 -6.26
C ARG A 14 29.68 -14.34 -7.68
N ASN A 15 29.24 -13.20 -8.20
CA ASN A 15 30.12 -12.20 -8.81
C ASN A 15 29.44 -10.82 -8.92
N HIS A 16 30.12 -9.83 -8.33
CA HIS A 16 30.18 -8.40 -8.62
C HIS A 16 28.95 -7.67 -9.18
N CYS A 17 28.26 -6.95 -8.30
CA CYS A 17 27.58 -5.71 -8.68
C CYS A 17 28.42 -4.51 -8.21
N VAL A 18 28.68 -3.61 -9.16
CA VAL A 18 29.48 -2.40 -9.03
C VAL A 18 28.93 -1.53 -7.89
N LYS A 19 29.82 -1.17 -6.97
CA LYS A 19 29.54 -0.35 -5.79
C LYS A 19 29.42 1.11 -6.23
N LEU A 20 28.22 1.56 -6.59
CA LEU A 20 27.89 2.98 -6.60
C LEU A 20 27.40 3.36 -5.21
N GLN A 21 28.19 4.21 -4.55
CA GLN A 21 27.97 4.69 -3.20
C GLN A 21 27.26 6.06 -3.25
N PRO A 22 26.01 6.20 -2.78
CA PRO A 22 25.44 7.50 -2.48
C PRO A 22 25.77 7.87 -1.02
N SER A 23 26.19 9.11 -0.86
CA SER A 23 26.51 9.78 0.41
C SER A 23 25.50 9.45 1.54
N ALA A 24 26.03 9.17 2.73
CA ALA A 24 25.30 8.59 3.86
C ALA A 24 24.33 9.54 4.59
N VAL A 25 24.19 10.79 4.15
CA VAL A 25 23.33 11.79 4.82
C VAL A 25 21.93 11.88 4.18
N ASP A 26 21.76 11.38 2.95
CA ASP A 26 20.53 11.58 2.14
C ASP A 26 19.58 10.36 2.14
N ARG A 27 20.08 9.17 2.52
CA ARG A 27 19.32 7.92 2.49
C ARG A 27 18.22 7.83 3.55
N THR A 28 18.46 8.38 4.74
CA THR A 28 17.52 8.33 5.87
C THR A 28 16.30 9.22 5.62
N SER A 29 16.53 10.40 5.02
CA SER A 29 15.45 11.31 4.62
C SER A 29 14.58 10.69 3.53
N ARG A 30 15.19 10.19 2.45
CA ARG A 30 14.48 9.58 1.32
C ARG A 30 13.72 8.29 1.70
N SER A 31 14.24 7.49 2.64
CA SER A 31 13.52 6.34 3.18
C SER A 31 12.25 6.76 3.95
N SER A 32 12.30 7.88 4.68
CA SER A 32 11.15 8.35 5.47
C SER A 32 10.02 8.91 4.60
N THR A 33 10.36 9.61 3.50
CA THR A 33 9.39 10.20 2.57
C THR A 33 8.70 9.13 1.73
N VAL A 34 9.45 8.13 1.27
CA VAL A 34 8.91 6.94 0.59
C VAL A 34 7.99 6.15 1.53
N GLN A 35 8.41 5.87 2.77
CA GLN A 35 7.55 5.19 3.76
C GLN A 35 6.25 5.97 4.03
N ARG A 36 6.32 7.29 4.18
CA ARG A 36 5.16 8.17 4.38
C ARG A 36 4.16 8.04 3.23
N ARG A 37 4.63 8.12 1.99
CA ARG A 37 3.77 8.04 0.80
C ARG A 37 3.18 6.65 0.60
N LEU A 38 3.95 5.59 0.82
CA LEU A 38 3.45 4.22 0.69
C LEU A 38 2.44 3.88 1.77
N ARG A 39 2.65 4.37 3.00
CA ARG A 39 1.64 4.26 4.06
C ARG A 39 0.34 4.95 3.63
N LYS A 40 0.41 6.21 3.17
CA LYS A 40 -0.76 6.94 2.64
C LYS A 40 -1.43 6.20 1.48
N MET A 41 -0.64 5.61 0.57
CA MET A 41 -1.15 4.82 -0.55
C MET A 41 -1.92 3.59 -0.06
N SER A 42 -1.38 2.86 0.94
CA SER A 42 -2.02 1.67 1.49
C SER A 42 -3.28 1.95 2.30
N GLU A 43 -3.32 3.07 3.02
CA GLU A 43 -4.38 3.41 3.98
C GLU A 43 -5.49 4.29 3.37
N HIS A 44 -5.13 5.24 2.50
CA HIS A 44 -6.03 6.32 2.08
C HIS A 44 -6.26 6.37 0.57
N PHE A 45 -5.32 5.85 -0.24
CA PHE A 45 -5.36 5.99 -1.69
C PHE A 45 -5.14 4.66 -2.41
N GLN A 46 -5.97 3.65 -2.14
CA GLN A 46 -5.77 2.34 -2.76
C GLN A 46 -6.00 2.37 -4.29
N PRO A 47 -5.02 1.98 -5.14
CA PRO A 47 -5.07 2.09 -6.61
C PRO A 47 -6.29 1.48 -7.29
N SER A 48 -6.81 0.38 -6.75
CA SER A 48 -7.95 -0.34 -7.29
C SER A 48 -8.67 -1.02 -6.15
N SER A 49 -9.99 -1.18 -6.29
CA SER A 49 -10.72 -2.12 -5.46
C SER A 49 -10.67 -3.50 -6.12
N PHE A 50 -10.35 -4.50 -5.31
CA PHE A 50 -10.33 -5.89 -5.74
C PHE A 50 -11.60 -6.58 -5.26
N SER A 51 -12.28 -7.25 -6.17
CA SER A 51 -13.26 -8.27 -5.82
C SER A 51 -12.68 -9.62 -6.20
N PHE A 52 -12.33 -10.42 -5.20
CA PHE A 52 -11.81 -11.77 -5.40
C PHE A 52 -12.85 -12.79 -4.95
N THR A 53 -13.15 -13.73 -5.83
CA THR A 53 -14.09 -14.81 -5.55
C THR A 53 -13.42 -16.16 -5.81
N VAL A 54 -13.70 -17.10 -4.92
CA VAL A 54 -13.16 -18.46 -4.97
C VAL A 54 -14.33 -19.43 -4.99
N GLN A 55 -14.31 -20.36 -5.93
CA GLN A 55 -15.28 -21.44 -5.99
C GLN A 55 -14.58 -22.78 -6.24
N ALA A 56 -14.49 -23.60 -5.20
CA ALA A 56 -13.96 -24.95 -5.27
C ALA A 56 -15.06 -25.96 -5.63
N ARG A 57 -14.70 -26.95 -6.44
CA ARG A 57 -15.52 -28.13 -6.76
C ARG A 57 -14.73 -29.38 -6.42
N LEU A 58 -15.30 -30.27 -5.61
CA LEU A 58 -14.69 -31.57 -5.32
C LEU A 58 -14.73 -32.48 -6.54
N LEU A 59 -13.62 -33.16 -6.79
CA LEU A 59 -13.47 -34.24 -7.75
C LEU A 59 -12.87 -35.44 -7.02
N CYS A 60 -13.60 -36.55 -6.95
CA CYS A 60 -13.09 -37.81 -6.43
C CYS A 60 -12.52 -38.64 -7.58
N VAL A 61 -11.21 -38.89 -7.56
CA VAL A 61 -10.51 -39.69 -8.55
C VAL A 61 -9.93 -40.91 -7.84
N GLY A 62 -10.63 -42.04 -7.93
CA GLY A 62 -10.28 -43.25 -7.18
C GLY A 62 -10.33 -43.01 -5.67
N THR A 63 -9.21 -43.21 -4.99
CA THR A 63 -9.07 -42.98 -3.54
C THR A 63 -8.56 -41.57 -3.18
N SER A 64 -8.50 -40.65 -4.15
CA SER A 64 -7.98 -39.30 -3.97
C SER A 64 -9.04 -38.24 -4.18
N VAL A 65 -9.02 -37.21 -3.34
CA VAL A 65 -9.81 -35.99 -3.52
C VAL A 65 -8.93 -34.93 -4.15
N VAL A 66 -9.41 -34.31 -5.23
CA VAL A 66 -8.79 -33.17 -5.90
C VAL A 66 -9.83 -32.07 -6.00
N TYR A 67 -9.44 -30.82 -5.81
CA TYR A 67 -10.33 -29.69 -6.01
C TYR A 67 -10.05 -29.03 -7.35
N ARG A 68 -11.10 -28.80 -8.13
CA ARG A 68 -11.09 -27.85 -9.23
C ARG A 68 -11.55 -26.51 -8.68
N VAL A 69 -10.63 -25.56 -8.56
CA VAL A 69 -10.89 -24.25 -7.97
C VAL A 69 -10.97 -23.21 -9.07
N SER A 70 -12.15 -22.61 -9.23
CA SER A 70 -12.34 -21.43 -10.07
C SER A 70 -12.00 -20.18 -9.25
N LEU A 71 -11.11 -19.36 -9.76
CA LEU A 71 -10.72 -18.08 -9.19
C LEU A 71 -11.22 -16.98 -10.14
N SER A 72 -11.90 -15.98 -9.61
CA SER A 72 -12.24 -14.78 -10.39
C SER A 72 -11.87 -13.53 -9.63
N LEU A 73 -11.16 -12.66 -10.32
CA LEU A 73 -10.74 -11.37 -9.84
C LEU A 73 -11.33 -10.28 -10.72
N SER A 74 -12.07 -9.37 -10.10
CA SER A 74 -12.47 -8.12 -10.73
C SER A 74 -11.65 -7.00 -10.12
N ILE A 75 -10.96 -6.27 -10.97
CA ILE A 75 -10.20 -5.08 -10.60
C ILE A 75 -11.00 -3.90 -11.11
N THR A 76 -11.60 -3.15 -10.21
CA THR A 76 -12.22 -1.89 -10.58
C THR A 76 -11.14 -0.82 -10.45
N SER A 77 -10.57 -0.48 -11.60
CA SER A 77 -9.66 0.65 -11.67
C SER A 77 -10.49 1.92 -11.85
N THR A 78 -10.11 2.95 -11.12
CA THR A 78 -10.66 4.28 -11.36
C THR A 78 -9.94 4.97 -12.53
N CYS A 79 -8.94 4.33 -13.15
CA CYS A 79 -8.19 4.90 -14.26
C CYS A 79 -9.04 5.03 -15.53
N LYS A 80 -9.13 6.23 -16.10
CA LYS A 80 -9.65 6.43 -17.45
C LYS A 80 -8.52 6.17 -18.45
N ALA A 81 -8.58 5.04 -19.15
CA ALA A 81 -7.74 4.87 -20.33
C ALA A 81 -8.26 5.81 -21.42
N ASP A 82 -7.56 6.92 -21.68
CA ASP A 82 -7.77 7.78 -22.85
C ASP A 82 -7.43 6.95 -24.11
N THR A 83 -8.40 6.17 -24.59
CA THR A 83 -8.34 5.64 -25.95
C THR A 83 -8.82 6.77 -26.86
N MET A 84 -7.94 7.28 -27.71
CA MET A 84 -8.29 8.30 -28.70
C MET A 84 -9.44 7.82 -29.59
N SER A 85 -10.66 8.21 -29.28
CA SER A 85 -11.77 8.39 -30.22
C SER A 85 -12.89 9.12 -29.49
N GLY A 86 -13.14 10.36 -29.92
CA GLY A 86 -14.16 11.22 -29.32
C GLY A 86 -15.55 10.61 -29.43
N VAL A 87 -16.03 10.04 -28.34
CA VAL A 87 -17.46 9.80 -28.10
C VAL A 87 -17.71 10.05 -26.62
N THR A 88 -18.63 10.96 -26.33
CA THR A 88 -19.17 11.21 -25.00
C THR A 88 -19.91 9.98 -24.49
N THR A 89 -19.34 9.25 -23.52
CA THR A 89 -20.07 8.21 -22.79
C THR A 89 -19.81 8.27 -21.29
N ARG A 90 -20.86 7.88 -20.57
CA ARG A 90 -21.05 7.81 -19.11
C ARG A 90 -19.84 7.33 -18.30
N ASP A 91 -19.85 7.81 -17.07
CA ASP A 91 -18.94 7.62 -15.94
C ASP A 91 -18.90 6.16 -15.42
N ASP A 92 -18.59 5.18 -16.28
CA ASP A 92 -18.39 3.79 -15.87
C ASP A 92 -16.88 3.50 -15.80
N GLY A 93 -16.36 3.30 -14.58
CA GLY A 93 -14.98 2.90 -14.36
C GLY A 93 -14.62 1.60 -15.09
N TYR A 94 -13.39 1.52 -15.61
CA TYR A 94 -12.92 0.32 -16.29
C TYR A 94 -12.73 -0.81 -15.28
N THR A 95 -13.67 -1.76 -15.29
CA THR A 95 -13.56 -2.99 -14.52
C THR A 95 -12.93 -4.07 -15.39
N THR A 96 -11.70 -4.46 -15.09
CA THR A 96 -11.07 -5.62 -15.74
C THR A 96 -11.38 -6.86 -14.91
N GLN A 97 -12.04 -7.83 -15.52
CA GLN A 97 -12.35 -9.11 -14.89
C GLN A 97 -11.46 -10.21 -15.48
N SER A 98 -10.80 -10.97 -14.62
CA SER A 98 -9.99 -12.14 -14.97
C SER A 98 -10.52 -13.35 -14.21
N SER A 99 -10.79 -14.44 -14.92
CA SER A 99 -11.23 -15.70 -14.32
C SER A 99 -10.40 -16.86 -14.86
N TRP A 100 -9.89 -17.70 -13.98
CA TRP A 100 -9.12 -18.89 -14.34
C TRP A 100 -9.41 -20.04 -13.38
N VAL A 101 -8.93 -21.23 -13.73
CA VAL A 101 -9.19 -22.44 -12.95
C VAL A 101 -7.87 -23.11 -12.64
N ILE A 102 -7.70 -23.53 -11.38
CA ILE A 102 -6.57 -24.32 -10.93
C ILE A 102 -7.04 -25.68 -10.43
N ALA A 103 -6.18 -26.67 -10.60
CA ALA A 103 -6.31 -27.95 -9.89
C ALA A 103 -5.51 -27.88 -8.59
N MET A 104 -6.17 -28.17 -7.47
CA MET A 104 -5.57 -28.22 -6.14
C MET A 104 -5.57 -29.67 -5.66
N SER A 105 -4.37 -30.25 -5.57
CA SER A 105 -4.15 -31.59 -4.99
C SER A 105 -3.60 -31.47 -3.57
N GLN A 106 -3.69 -32.57 -2.81
CA GLN A 106 -3.07 -32.64 -1.48
C GLN A 106 -1.58 -32.32 -1.53
N THR A 107 -0.86 -32.89 -2.50
CA THR A 107 0.58 -32.65 -2.67
C THR A 107 0.90 -31.18 -2.93
N LYS A 108 0.12 -30.50 -3.79
CA LYS A 108 0.32 -29.07 -4.04
C LYS A 108 0.07 -28.25 -2.78
N PHE A 109 -1.01 -28.53 -2.06
CA PHE A 109 -1.40 -27.80 -0.85
C PHE A 109 -0.41 -28.03 0.32
N CYS A 110 -0.08 -29.28 0.62
CA CYS A 110 0.92 -29.61 1.64
C CYS A 110 2.31 -29.10 1.26
N GLY A 111 2.67 -29.14 -0.02
CA GLY A 111 3.90 -28.55 -0.52
C GLY A 111 3.97 -27.06 -0.23
N PHE A 112 2.95 -26.29 -0.61
CA PHE A 112 2.84 -24.87 -0.26
C PHE A 112 3.02 -24.64 1.24
N TYR A 113 2.28 -25.41 2.05
CA TYR A 113 2.25 -25.24 3.50
C TYR A 113 3.63 -25.53 4.14
N ALA A 114 4.31 -26.59 3.69
CA ALA A 114 5.66 -26.93 4.13
C ALA A 114 6.67 -25.81 3.82
N HIS A 115 6.62 -25.23 2.62
CA HIS A 115 7.53 -24.14 2.24
C HIS A 115 7.25 -22.86 3.04
N VAL A 116 5.98 -22.48 3.21
CA VAL A 116 5.61 -21.31 4.02
C VAL A 116 6.01 -21.51 5.48
N GLN A 117 5.74 -22.69 6.06
CA GLN A 117 6.16 -22.99 7.42
C GLN A 117 7.69 -23.01 7.58
N ALA A 118 8.45 -23.47 6.59
CA ALA A 118 9.91 -23.42 6.65
C ALA A 118 10.43 -21.98 6.77
N ILE A 119 9.83 -21.04 6.04
CA ILE A 119 10.17 -19.61 6.14
C ILE A 119 9.73 -19.05 7.50
N LEU A 120 8.50 -19.33 7.93
CA LEU A 120 7.97 -18.80 9.19
C LEU A 120 8.66 -19.34 10.44
N ARG A 121 9.23 -20.55 10.38
CA ARG A 121 10.01 -21.18 11.45
C ARG A 121 11.48 -20.79 11.42
N ASP A 122 11.93 -20.01 10.44
CA ASP A 122 13.28 -19.46 10.47
C ASP A 122 13.46 -18.68 11.79
N PRO A 123 14.56 -18.91 12.55
CA PRO A 123 14.77 -18.26 13.83
C PRO A 123 14.75 -16.73 13.75
N VAL A 124 15.25 -16.16 12.65
CA VAL A 124 15.28 -14.71 12.42
C VAL A 124 13.86 -14.18 12.25
N VAL A 125 13.06 -14.84 11.41
CA VAL A 125 11.65 -14.49 11.20
C VAL A 125 10.87 -14.60 12.51
N THR A 126 11.01 -15.72 13.20
CA THR A 126 10.31 -15.99 14.47
C THR A 126 10.63 -14.92 15.51
N GLN A 127 11.91 -14.58 15.68
CA GLN A 127 12.33 -13.56 16.64
C GLN A 127 11.76 -12.18 16.29
N CYS A 128 11.81 -11.79 15.02
CA CYS A 128 11.25 -10.52 14.56
C CYS A 128 9.72 -10.44 14.77
N LEU A 129 8.99 -11.52 14.46
CA LEU A 129 7.54 -11.57 14.67
C LEU A 129 7.17 -11.52 16.16
N LEU A 130 7.92 -12.22 17.03
CA LEU A 130 7.71 -12.17 18.48
C LEU A 130 7.97 -10.78 19.07
N LEU A 131 9.06 -10.12 18.65
CA LEU A 131 9.37 -8.76 19.08
C LEU A 131 8.23 -7.80 18.70
N ARG A 132 7.71 -7.94 17.49
CA ARG A 132 6.59 -7.13 17.04
C ARG A 132 5.31 -7.39 17.83
N GLN A 133 4.99 -8.66 18.07
CA GLN A 133 3.79 -9.00 18.84
C GLN A 133 3.83 -8.36 20.23
N LYS A 134 4.99 -8.35 20.88
CA LYS A 134 5.20 -7.65 22.16
C LYS A 134 5.00 -6.13 22.03
N GLN A 135 5.50 -5.51 20.95
CA GLN A 135 5.30 -4.09 20.69
C GLN A 135 3.80 -3.74 20.51
N LEU A 136 3.05 -4.55 19.75
CA LEU A 136 1.62 -4.31 19.52
C LEU A 136 0.79 -4.43 20.81
N VAL A 137 1.13 -5.35 21.71
CA VAL A 137 0.45 -5.49 23.01
C VAL A 137 0.75 -4.31 23.94
N GLN A 138 1.95 -3.73 23.87
CA GLN A 138 2.35 -2.59 24.68
C GLN A 138 1.75 -1.25 24.21
N VAL A 139 1.43 -1.10 22.92
CA VAL A 139 0.79 0.11 22.38
C VAL A 139 -0.69 0.25 22.80
N GLY A 140 -1.33 -0.84 23.25
CA GLY A 140 -2.70 -0.80 23.79
C GLY A 140 -2.91 0.12 25.01
N THR A 141 -1.83 0.60 25.64
CA THR A 141 -1.86 1.44 26.85
C THR A 141 -1.28 2.85 26.70
N ALA A 142 -0.66 3.20 25.57
CA ALA A 142 -0.17 4.56 25.32
C ALA A 142 -0.23 4.88 23.82
N ALA A 143 -0.74 6.07 23.47
CA ALA A 143 -0.87 6.60 22.11
C ALA A 143 0.50 6.87 21.44
N GLN A 144 1.34 5.86 21.31
CA GLN A 144 2.59 5.91 20.55
C GLN A 144 2.32 5.47 19.10
N SER A 145 2.90 6.22 18.16
CA SER A 145 2.82 5.94 16.73
C SER A 145 3.34 4.54 16.42
N VAL A 146 2.47 3.65 15.95
CA VAL A 146 2.85 2.30 15.50
C VAL A 146 3.85 2.44 14.35
N GLU A 147 5.02 1.86 14.51
CA GLU A 147 6.05 1.78 13.47
C GLU A 147 5.49 0.98 12.28
N TRP A 148 5.52 1.58 11.08
CA TRP A 148 4.96 0.95 9.88
C TRP A 148 5.93 -0.08 9.33
N LYS A 149 5.61 -1.34 9.63
CA LYS A 149 6.38 -2.53 9.28
C LYS A 149 5.50 -3.44 8.40
N PRO A 150 5.34 -3.17 7.11
CA PRO A 150 4.36 -3.90 6.29
C PRO A 150 4.69 -5.38 6.11
N PHE A 151 5.97 -5.74 5.98
CA PHE A 151 6.40 -7.11 5.72
C PHE A 151 6.18 -8.03 6.93
N GLU A 152 6.48 -7.55 8.13
CA GLU A 152 6.29 -8.33 9.34
C GLU A 152 4.80 -8.45 9.68
N THR A 153 3.95 -7.48 9.29
CA THR A 153 2.49 -7.59 9.42
C THR A 153 2.00 -8.69 8.49
N PHE A 154 2.43 -8.66 7.23
CA PHE A 154 2.07 -9.66 6.25
C PHE A 154 2.47 -11.07 6.70
N LEU A 155 3.71 -11.26 7.13
CA LEU A 155 4.19 -12.56 7.63
C LEU A 155 3.42 -13.01 8.88
N GLN A 156 3.05 -12.10 9.77
CA GLN A 156 2.23 -12.42 10.95
C GLN A 156 0.81 -12.86 10.56
N VAL A 157 0.18 -12.17 9.60
CA VAL A 157 -1.13 -12.54 9.06
C VAL A 157 -1.06 -13.92 8.40
N VAL A 158 -0.05 -14.17 7.56
CA VAL A 158 0.14 -15.48 6.92
C VAL A 158 0.39 -16.58 7.96
N ALA A 159 1.19 -16.32 8.99
CA ALA A 159 1.39 -17.28 10.08
C ALA A 159 0.09 -17.64 10.80
N THR A 160 -0.77 -16.64 11.03
CA THR A 160 -2.09 -16.83 11.65
C THR A 160 -3.02 -17.64 10.73
N ILE A 161 -3.03 -17.34 9.43
CA ILE A 161 -3.80 -18.10 8.43
C ILE A 161 -3.34 -19.55 8.41
N CYS A 162 -2.03 -19.81 8.31
CA CYS A 162 -1.51 -21.17 8.36
C CYS A 162 -2.00 -21.87 9.63
N GLN A 163 -1.70 -21.33 10.82
CA GLN A 163 -2.11 -21.94 12.08
C GLN A 163 -3.62 -22.24 12.16
N HIS A 164 -4.47 -21.34 11.68
CA HIS A 164 -5.93 -21.51 11.71
C HIS A 164 -6.41 -22.67 10.82
N TYR A 165 -5.75 -22.89 9.68
CA TYR A 165 -6.15 -23.87 8.67
C TYR A 165 -5.23 -25.11 8.61
N GLU A 166 -4.42 -25.35 9.65
CA GLU A 166 -3.42 -26.44 9.67
C GLU A 166 -4.05 -27.82 9.45
N HIS A 167 -5.25 -28.05 10.00
CA HIS A 167 -6.00 -29.30 9.88
C HIS A 167 -6.41 -29.62 8.44
N LEU A 168 -6.52 -28.63 7.55
CA LEU A 168 -6.93 -28.85 6.15
C LEU A 168 -5.93 -29.67 5.35
N GLN A 169 -4.64 -29.66 5.72
CA GLN A 169 -3.59 -30.42 5.02
C GLN A 169 -3.91 -31.92 4.92
N VAL A 170 -4.57 -32.47 5.93
CA VAL A 170 -5.01 -33.88 5.96
C VAL A 170 -6.51 -33.96 5.69
N ALA A 171 -7.32 -33.14 6.37
CA ALA A 171 -8.76 -33.29 6.37
C ALA A 171 -9.43 -32.93 5.03
N ALA A 172 -8.91 -31.94 4.30
CA ALA A 172 -9.57 -31.46 3.08
C ALA A 172 -9.49 -32.45 1.92
N PHE A 173 -8.43 -33.26 1.87
CA PHE A 173 -8.14 -34.15 0.74
C PHE A 173 -8.38 -35.64 1.07
N ALA A 174 -8.78 -35.95 2.30
CA ALA A 174 -9.19 -37.29 2.68
C ALA A 174 -10.61 -37.58 2.17
N ILE A 175 -10.83 -38.81 1.67
CA ILE A 175 -12.19 -39.29 1.41
C ILE A 175 -12.91 -39.44 2.75
N GLN A 176 -14.01 -38.70 2.90
CA GLN A 176 -14.84 -38.74 4.11
C GLN A 176 -16.11 -39.55 3.86
N ALA A 177 -16.66 -40.11 4.94
CA ALA A 177 -17.86 -40.95 4.87
C ALA A 177 -19.14 -40.17 4.52
N THR A 178 -19.17 -38.84 4.70
CA THR A 178 -20.38 -38.04 4.51
C THR A 178 -20.17 -36.87 3.55
N ALA A 179 -21.16 -36.62 2.70
CA ALA A 179 -21.16 -35.48 1.79
C ALA A 179 -21.11 -34.13 2.52
N SER A 180 -21.72 -34.05 3.72
CA SER A 180 -21.72 -32.84 4.55
C SER A 180 -20.32 -32.47 5.05
N THR A 181 -19.52 -33.45 5.48
CA THR A 181 -18.14 -33.20 5.92
C THR A 181 -17.26 -32.77 4.77
N MET A 182 -17.39 -33.41 3.60
CA MET A 182 -16.69 -32.98 2.39
C MET A 182 -17.07 -31.56 1.97
N HIS A 183 -18.35 -31.19 2.07
CA HIS A 183 -18.81 -29.83 1.77
C HIS A 183 -18.27 -28.79 2.77
N ALA A 184 -18.24 -29.12 4.07
CA ALA A 184 -17.64 -28.24 5.08
C ALA A 184 -16.15 -27.98 4.79
N ARG A 185 -15.38 -29.03 4.44
CA ARG A 185 -13.96 -28.87 4.07
C ARG A 185 -13.76 -28.06 2.79
N LYS A 186 -14.69 -28.16 1.84
CA LYS A 186 -14.72 -27.29 0.66
C LYS A 186 -14.82 -25.81 1.04
N ILE A 187 -15.75 -25.48 1.95
CA ILE A 187 -15.97 -24.10 2.41
C ILE A 187 -14.74 -23.59 3.16
N GLU A 188 -14.16 -24.39 4.04
CA GLU A 188 -12.94 -24.02 4.77
C GLU A 188 -11.75 -23.79 3.81
N LEU A 189 -11.61 -24.60 2.75
CA LEU A 189 -10.61 -24.39 1.71
C LEU A 189 -10.85 -23.07 0.94
N GLU A 190 -12.10 -22.77 0.58
CA GLU A 190 -12.46 -21.50 -0.06
C GLU A 190 -12.12 -20.30 0.84
N ALA A 191 -12.41 -20.40 2.14
CA ALA A 191 -12.10 -19.39 3.14
C ALA A 191 -10.58 -19.17 3.29
N PHE A 192 -9.80 -20.26 3.37
CA PHE A 192 -8.34 -20.19 3.40
C PHE A 192 -7.78 -19.43 2.19
N LEU A 193 -8.25 -19.75 0.99
CA LEU A 193 -7.79 -19.08 -0.24
C LEU A 193 -8.19 -17.60 -0.24
N LEU A 194 -9.38 -17.26 0.25
CA LEU A 194 -9.80 -15.87 0.36
C LEU A 194 -8.95 -15.07 1.37
N ASP A 195 -8.61 -15.66 2.52
CA ASP A 195 -7.77 -15.01 3.52
C ASP A 195 -6.33 -14.82 3.02
N CYS A 196 -5.77 -15.79 2.28
CA CYS A 196 -4.49 -15.63 1.58
C CYS A 196 -4.52 -14.47 0.58
N TRP A 197 -5.61 -14.31 -0.18
CA TRP A 197 -5.76 -13.18 -1.11
C TRP A 197 -5.76 -11.84 -0.38
N ARG A 198 -6.54 -11.72 0.72
CA ARG A 198 -6.58 -10.49 1.54
C ARG A 198 -5.22 -10.11 2.08
N ALA A 199 -4.41 -11.10 2.49
CA ALA A 199 -3.04 -10.86 2.92
C ALA A 199 -2.15 -10.33 1.78
N LEU A 200 -2.30 -10.88 0.56
CA LEU A 200 -1.58 -10.39 -0.62
C LEU A 200 -1.93 -8.94 -0.95
N GLU A 201 -3.22 -8.63 -1.00
CA GLU A 201 -3.73 -7.29 -1.35
C GLU A 201 -3.10 -6.19 -0.49
N ALA A 202 -2.93 -6.47 0.81
CA ALA A 202 -2.32 -5.54 1.76
C ALA A 202 -0.80 -5.31 1.53
N VAL A 203 -0.06 -6.32 1.03
CA VAL A 203 1.41 -6.26 0.93
C VAL A 203 1.91 -5.91 -0.47
N ILE A 204 1.11 -6.16 -1.52
CA ILE A 204 1.49 -5.94 -2.93
C ILE A 204 2.08 -4.54 -3.19
N PRO A 205 1.44 -3.44 -2.76
CA PRO A 205 1.96 -2.10 -3.05
C PRO A 205 3.33 -1.83 -2.39
N VAL A 206 3.65 -2.58 -1.34
CA VAL A 206 4.91 -2.48 -0.60
C VAL A 206 5.99 -3.38 -1.21
N LEU A 207 5.63 -4.55 -1.76
CA LEU A 207 6.60 -5.45 -2.39
C LEU A 207 7.31 -4.83 -3.58
N VAL A 208 6.61 -3.99 -4.36
CA VAL A 208 7.18 -3.23 -5.48
C VAL A 208 8.37 -2.38 -5.02
N VAL A 209 8.31 -1.91 -3.78
CA VAL A 209 9.29 -0.96 -3.23
C VAL A 209 10.29 -1.64 -2.30
N HIS A 210 10.26 -2.97 -2.21
CA HIS A 210 11.14 -3.75 -1.35
C HIS A 210 12.62 -3.29 -1.40
N PRO A 211 13.22 -2.96 -2.57
CA PRO A 211 14.61 -2.49 -2.62
C PRO A 211 14.85 -1.15 -1.91
N PHE A 212 13.81 -0.35 -1.70
CA PHE A 212 13.87 1.00 -1.12
C PHE A 212 13.48 1.04 0.36
N LEU A 213 12.89 -0.03 0.89
CA LEU A 213 12.56 -0.16 2.30
C LEU A 213 13.67 -0.92 3.02
N HIS A 214 14.20 -0.32 4.10
CA HIS A 214 15.03 -1.04 5.06
C HIS A 214 14.14 -2.00 5.86
N ALA A 215 13.89 -3.18 5.30
CA ALA A 215 13.10 -4.23 5.94
C ALA A 215 13.97 -5.45 6.21
N SER A 216 14.03 -5.89 7.47
CA SER A 216 14.78 -7.10 7.84
C SER A 216 14.16 -8.37 7.26
N LEU A 217 12.83 -8.38 7.05
CA LEU A 217 12.08 -9.55 6.56
C LEU A 217 11.55 -9.41 5.13
N GLY A 218 12.10 -8.47 4.35
CA GLY A 218 11.58 -8.17 3.03
C GLY A 218 11.74 -9.33 2.03
N ASN A 219 12.86 -10.06 2.10
CA ASN A 219 13.12 -11.20 1.23
C ASN A 219 12.19 -12.38 1.55
N GLU A 220 11.97 -12.63 2.84
CA GLU A 220 11.10 -13.68 3.35
C GLU A 220 9.65 -13.40 2.98
N ALA A 221 9.20 -12.16 3.15
CA ALA A 221 7.88 -11.72 2.69
C ALA A 221 7.74 -11.88 1.17
N ARG A 222 8.78 -11.55 0.39
CA ARG A 222 8.79 -11.78 -1.07
C ARG A 222 8.71 -13.26 -1.43
N CYS A 223 9.43 -14.13 -0.72
CA CYS A 223 9.35 -15.57 -0.92
C CYS A 223 7.94 -16.11 -0.63
N VAL A 224 7.34 -15.72 0.49
CA VAL A 224 5.95 -16.10 0.83
C VAL A 224 4.96 -15.57 -0.22
N TYR A 225 5.12 -14.33 -0.67
CA TYR A 225 4.33 -13.77 -1.77
C TYR A 225 4.40 -14.65 -3.02
N LEU A 226 5.62 -15.06 -3.44
CA LEU A 226 5.80 -15.91 -4.62
C LEU A 226 5.16 -17.29 -4.45
N LEU A 227 5.18 -17.85 -3.24
CA LEU A 227 4.51 -19.13 -2.93
C LEU A 227 2.99 -19.01 -3.03
N ILE A 228 2.38 -17.94 -2.49
CA ILE A 228 0.92 -17.73 -2.61
C ILE A 228 0.56 -17.44 -4.07
N ARG A 229 1.39 -16.69 -4.80
CA ARG A 229 1.21 -16.44 -6.24
C ARG A 229 1.20 -17.73 -7.05
N ASP A 230 2.12 -18.65 -6.75
CA ASP A 230 2.20 -19.97 -7.39
C ASP A 230 1.02 -20.88 -7.00
N LEU A 231 0.60 -20.82 -5.73
CA LEU A 231 -0.57 -21.54 -5.23
C LEU A 231 -1.82 -21.19 -6.06
N PHE A 232 -2.05 -19.89 -6.27
CA PHE A 232 -3.15 -19.36 -7.10
C PHE A 232 -2.91 -19.46 -8.60
N SER A 233 -1.67 -19.68 -9.04
CA SER A 233 -1.27 -19.59 -10.44
C SER A 233 -1.73 -18.26 -11.06
N LEU A 234 -1.47 -17.15 -10.35
CA LEU A 234 -1.91 -15.81 -10.77
C LEU A 234 -1.30 -15.44 -12.12
N PRO A 235 -2.09 -14.93 -13.08
CA PRO A 235 -1.59 -14.31 -14.30
C PRO A 235 -0.65 -13.14 -14.01
N GLU A 236 0.35 -12.91 -14.85
CA GLU A 236 1.39 -11.90 -14.63
C GLU A 236 0.82 -10.47 -14.54
N ASN A 237 -0.23 -10.19 -15.31
CA ASN A 237 -0.83 -8.87 -15.45
C ASN A 237 -1.83 -8.49 -14.35
N VAL A 238 -2.21 -9.43 -13.49
CA VAL A 238 -3.29 -9.24 -12.49
C VAL A 238 -2.95 -8.12 -11.49
N LEU A 239 -1.67 -7.80 -11.30
CA LEU A 239 -1.23 -6.80 -10.31
C LEU A 239 -0.59 -5.56 -10.95
N ASP A 240 -0.55 -5.48 -12.28
CA ASP A 240 0.16 -4.42 -13.00
C ASP A 240 -0.37 -3.02 -12.69
N ALA A 241 -1.68 -2.88 -12.47
CA ALA A 241 -2.29 -1.59 -12.11
C ALA A 241 -1.77 -1.06 -10.75
N ASN A 242 -1.66 -1.94 -9.75
CA ASN A 242 -1.10 -1.59 -8.44
C ASN A 242 0.38 -1.26 -8.55
N CYS A 243 1.14 -2.04 -9.34
CA CYS A 243 2.55 -1.79 -9.59
C CYS A 243 2.77 -0.43 -10.28
N THR A 244 1.96 -0.12 -11.29
CA THR A 244 2.03 1.15 -12.04
C THR A 244 1.79 2.34 -11.11
N TYR A 245 0.75 2.28 -10.28
CA TYR A 245 0.46 3.35 -9.33
C TYR A 245 1.55 3.48 -8.26
N ALA A 246 2.00 2.37 -7.67
CA ALA A 246 3.09 2.37 -6.70
C ALA A 246 4.37 2.99 -7.29
N ASN A 247 4.74 2.62 -8.52
CA ASN A 247 5.87 3.21 -9.24
C ASN A 247 5.68 4.71 -9.49
N ALA A 248 4.46 5.14 -9.81
CA ALA A 248 4.16 6.56 -9.99
C ALA A 248 4.34 7.34 -8.68
N ILE A 249 3.85 6.81 -7.55
CA ILE A 249 4.05 7.40 -6.21
C ILE A 249 5.54 7.46 -5.83
N LEU A 250 6.30 6.42 -6.15
CA LEU A 250 7.75 6.39 -5.92
C LEU A 250 8.54 7.38 -6.77
N SER A 251 8.01 7.75 -7.93
CA SER A 251 8.67 8.71 -8.83
C SER A 251 8.54 10.16 -8.38
N LEU A 252 7.75 10.43 -7.34
CA LEU A 252 7.59 11.76 -6.76
C LEU A 252 8.83 12.16 -5.96
N ASN A 253 9.21 13.44 -6.00
CA ASN A 253 10.27 14.00 -5.16
C ASN A 253 9.68 15.08 -4.26
N ASP A 254 10.10 15.16 -2.99
CA ASP A 254 9.68 16.29 -2.14
C ASP A 254 10.35 17.58 -2.63
N VAL A 255 9.66 18.71 -2.51
CA VAL A 255 10.23 20.03 -2.81
C VAL A 255 10.83 20.60 -1.53
N ASP A 256 12.17 20.67 -1.46
CA ASP A 256 12.86 21.28 -0.33
C ASP A 256 12.63 22.79 -0.32
N GLY A 257 12.12 23.32 0.81
CA GLY A 257 11.77 24.74 1.00
C GLY A 257 12.92 25.75 0.90
N CYS A 258 14.14 25.33 0.53
CA CYS A 258 15.31 26.20 0.37
C CYS A 258 15.59 26.64 -1.07
N GLN A 259 14.81 26.20 -2.08
CA GLN A 259 14.96 26.73 -3.43
C GLN A 259 14.15 28.03 -3.57
N SER A 260 14.84 29.13 -3.28
CA SER A 260 14.45 30.50 -3.62
C SER A 260 13.90 30.57 -5.05
N MET A 261 12.73 31.21 -5.22
CA MET A 261 12.02 31.62 -6.46
C MET A 261 10.59 31.05 -6.68
N HIS A 262 10.02 30.23 -5.79
CA HIS A 262 8.67 29.65 -5.99
C HIS A 262 7.50 30.35 -5.26
N HIS A 263 7.62 31.64 -4.93
CA HIS A 263 6.66 32.33 -4.03
C HIS A 263 5.21 32.49 -4.54
N GLU A 264 4.86 32.00 -5.73
CA GLU A 264 3.49 32.12 -6.29
C GLU A 264 3.02 30.89 -7.06
N GLN A 265 3.58 29.69 -6.81
CA GLN A 265 3.07 28.49 -7.50
C GLN A 265 1.83 27.95 -6.78
N SER A 266 0.70 27.95 -7.50
CA SER A 266 -0.51 27.24 -7.10
C SER A 266 -0.48 25.80 -7.62
N CYS A 267 -1.07 24.89 -6.86
CA CYS A 267 -1.30 23.51 -7.26
C CYS A 267 -2.34 23.52 -8.39
N SER A 268 -2.00 23.13 -9.62
CA SER A 268 -2.95 23.18 -10.73
C SER A 268 -4.14 22.21 -10.60
N ILE A 269 -4.13 21.33 -9.59
CA ILE A 269 -5.21 20.37 -9.32
C ILE A 269 -6.28 20.97 -8.42
N CYS A 270 -5.91 21.66 -7.34
CA CYS A 270 -6.87 22.28 -6.40
C CYS A 270 -6.89 23.82 -6.46
N LEU A 271 -5.98 24.42 -7.21
CA LEU A 271 -5.78 25.87 -7.38
C LEU A 271 -5.28 26.62 -6.14
N ASP A 272 -5.08 25.93 -5.01
CA ASP A 272 -4.53 26.51 -3.79
C ASP A 272 -3.00 26.66 -3.85
N LEU A 273 -2.45 27.58 -3.05
CA LEU A 273 -1.01 27.82 -2.94
C LEU A 273 -0.23 26.59 -2.44
N LEU A 274 0.94 26.34 -3.04
CA LEU A 274 1.89 25.35 -2.56
C LEU A 274 2.65 25.94 -1.36
N VAL A 275 2.40 25.42 -0.15
CA VAL A 275 3.01 25.95 1.08
C VAL A 275 4.53 25.74 1.04
N SER A 276 5.29 26.82 1.13
CA SER A 276 6.72 26.80 1.44
C SER A 276 6.88 26.79 2.95
N SER A 277 7.14 25.62 3.55
CA SER A 277 7.35 25.52 4.99
C SER A 277 8.66 26.19 5.40
N ALA A 278 8.61 27.46 5.78
CA ALA A 278 9.58 28.07 6.69
C ALA A 278 8.81 28.64 7.89
N PRO A 279 9.12 28.23 9.14
CA PRO A 279 8.58 28.93 10.29
C PRO A 279 9.24 30.30 10.34
N ALA A 280 8.48 31.35 10.03
CA ALA A 280 8.93 32.72 10.25
C ALA A 280 9.21 32.88 11.75
N ARG A 281 10.50 32.97 12.12
CA ARG A 281 10.87 33.53 13.42
C ARG A 281 10.40 34.99 13.41
N PRO A 282 9.62 35.45 14.40
CA PRO A 282 9.33 36.87 14.50
C PRO A 282 10.65 37.59 14.79
N PHE A 283 11.12 38.38 13.83
CA PHE A 283 12.25 39.28 14.04
C PHE A 283 11.76 40.45 14.88
N ASP A 284 12.33 40.57 16.08
CA ASP A 284 12.24 41.75 16.95
C ASP A 284 12.55 43.02 16.16
N ARG A 285 11.57 43.92 16.08
CA ARG A 285 11.83 45.34 15.80
C ARG A 285 11.83 46.11 17.12
N ARG A 286 13.05 46.35 17.60
CA ARG A 286 13.36 47.26 18.69
C ARG A 286 13.47 48.68 18.13
N ALA A 287 12.61 49.59 18.60
CA ALA A 287 12.80 51.05 18.63
C ALA A 287 11.72 51.62 19.57
N SER A 288 12.01 51.84 20.85
CA SER A 288 12.65 53.03 21.46
C SER A 288 11.62 54.07 21.97
N HIS A 289 11.50 54.11 23.30
CA HIS A 289 11.09 55.19 24.22
C HIS A 289 10.62 56.55 23.66
N CYS A 290 9.52 57.08 24.20
CA CYS A 290 9.55 58.04 25.32
C CYS A 290 8.16 58.19 26.00
N ASP A 291 8.22 58.62 27.27
CA ASP A 291 7.18 58.73 28.30
C ASP A 291 6.06 59.74 27.98
N ASP A 292 4.86 59.56 28.54
CA ASP A 292 4.36 60.33 29.71
C ASP A 292 2.83 60.21 29.93
N SER A 293 2.48 59.68 31.10
CA SER A 293 1.53 60.19 32.09
C SER A 293 0.18 60.85 31.68
N ASN A 294 -0.89 60.14 32.09
CA ASN A 294 -2.00 60.63 32.94
C ASN A 294 -3.12 61.50 32.32
N SER A 295 -4.36 61.00 32.35
CA SER A 295 -5.46 61.58 33.16
C SER A 295 -6.80 60.86 32.92
N SER A 296 -7.46 60.59 34.04
CA SER A 296 -8.81 60.06 34.25
C SER A 296 -9.92 60.92 33.61
N SER A 297 -11.05 60.31 33.26
CA SER A 297 -12.38 60.73 33.76
C SER A 297 -13.54 59.87 33.23
N ASP A 298 -14.53 59.80 34.10
CA ASP A 298 -15.74 59.00 34.21
C ASP A 298 -16.77 58.98 33.05
N SER A 299 -17.63 57.96 33.16
CA SER A 299 -19.11 58.01 33.22
C SER A 299 -19.99 57.52 32.04
N ILE A 300 -20.76 56.47 32.40
CA ILE A 300 -22.21 56.26 32.23
C ILE A 300 -22.73 55.69 30.89
N THR A 301 -23.89 55.05 31.05
CA THR A 301 -24.50 53.87 30.48
C THR A 301 -25.38 54.09 29.25
N ASP A 302 -25.82 52.93 28.72
CA ASP A 302 -27.13 52.62 28.11
C ASP A 302 -27.26 52.58 26.57
N SER A 303 -27.39 51.33 26.12
CA SER A 303 -28.53 50.79 25.36
C SER A 303 -28.70 51.04 23.86
N ASP A 304 -29.04 49.92 23.22
CA ASP A 304 -29.94 49.74 22.09
C ASP A 304 -29.44 49.87 20.64
N ASN A 305 -29.33 48.67 20.05
CA ASN A 305 -30.14 48.20 18.91
C ASN A 305 -29.79 48.73 17.51
N SER A 306 -29.15 47.88 16.69
CA SER A 306 -29.57 47.67 15.30
C SER A 306 -28.89 46.44 14.70
N SER A 307 -29.73 45.57 14.15
CA SER A 307 -29.43 44.51 13.21
C SER A 307 -28.68 45.06 11.99
N ASP A 308 -27.58 44.41 11.58
CA ASP A 308 -27.14 44.47 10.20
C ASP A 308 -26.46 43.17 9.78
N ASP A 309 -26.92 42.67 8.64
CA ASP A 309 -26.52 41.43 7.99
C ASP A 309 -25.13 41.58 7.37
N GLY A 310 -24.13 40.98 8.02
CA GLY A 310 -22.77 40.89 7.49
C GLY A 310 -22.29 39.46 7.58
N VAL A 311 -22.72 38.60 6.65
CA VAL A 311 -22.13 37.27 6.44
C VAL A 311 -20.72 37.49 5.89
N ALA A 312 -19.77 37.71 6.79
CA ALA A 312 -18.35 37.69 6.48
C ALA A 312 -17.97 36.24 6.21
N ASP A 313 -17.75 35.99 4.93
CA ASP A 313 -17.15 34.82 4.29
C ASP A 313 -16.09 34.17 5.19
N VAL A 314 -16.48 33.09 5.87
CA VAL A 314 -15.54 32.21 6.57
C VAL A 314 -14.93 31.34 5.49
N PRO A 315 -13.63 31.45 5.17
CA PRO A 315 -12.99 30.48 4.31
C PRO A 315 -13.14 29.15 5.03
N THR A 316 -13.89 28.24 4.41
CA THR A 316 -14.04 26.88 4.87
C THR A 316 -12.63 26.31 4.92
N VAL A 317 -12.06 26.27 6.12
CA VAL A 317 -10.77 25.62 6.38
C VAL A 317 -11.06 24.13 6.20
N VAL A 318 -10.97 23.67 4.95
CA VAL A 318 -10.78 22.27 4.64
C VAL A 318 -9.50 21.92 5.37
N SER A 319 -9.63 21.08 6.40
CA SER A 319 -8.56 20.67 7.30
C SER A 319 -7.33 20.23 6.49
N HIS A 320 -6.40 21.15 6.26
CA HIS A 320 -5.12 20.89 5.60
C HIS A 320 -4.24 20.12 6.58
N SER A 321 -4.50 18.82 6.60
CA SER A 321 -3.55 17.81 7.01
C SER A 321 -2.23 18.02 6.24
N THR A 322 -1.25 18.66 6.89
CA THR A 322 0.17 18.68 6.50
C THR A 322 0.44 18.47 5.00
N SER A 323 0.11 19.46 4.18
CA SER A 323 0.20 19.39 2.73
C SER A 323 1.65 19.55 2.26
N PHE A 324 2.40 18.44 2.24
CA PHE A 324 3.71 18.38 1.59
C PHE A 324 3.58 18.69 0.09
N SER A 325 4.53 19.43 -0.46
CA SER A 325 4.63 19.69 -1.91
C SER A 325 5.57 18.68 -2.56
N VAL A 326 5.12 18.10 -3.68
CA VAL A 326 5.84 17.07 -4.42
C VAL A 326 6.01 17.46 -5.88
N LYS A 327 7.15 17.10 -6.44
CA LYS A 327 7.55 17.31 -7.84
C LYS A 327 7.51 15.99 -8.60
N LEU A 328 6.85 15.98 -9.75
CA LEU A 328 6.87 14.85 -10.69
C LEU A 328 8.21 14.78 -11.44
N PRO A 329 8.57 13.64 -12.07
CA PRO A 329 9.78 13.53 -12.88
C PRO A 329 9.89 14.56 -14.02
N CYS A 330 8.75 15.00 -14.55
CA CYS A 330 8.69 16.03 -15.60
C CYS A 330 8.93 17.46 -15.08
N GLY A 331 8.91 17.67 -13.76
CA GLY A 331 9.27 18.93 -13.14
C GLY A 331 8.12 19.73 -12.51
N HIS A 332 6.86 19.41 -12.80
CA HIS A 332 5.69 20.09 -12.23
C HIS A 332 5.47 19.72 -10.76
N VAL A 333 4.91 20.67 -9.99
CA VAL A 333 4.77 20.59 -8.52
C VAL A 333 3.30 20.64 -8.11
N TYR A 334 2.91 19.78 -7.17
CA TYR A 334 1.56 19.70 -6.62
C TYR A 334 1.60 19.42 -5.11
N HIS A 335 0.48 19.57 -4.41
CA HIS A 335 0.36 18.95 -3.09
C HIS A 335 0.41 17.43 -3.23
N GLU A 336 1.04 16.76 -2.28
CA GLU A 336 1.18 15.30 -2.28
C GLU A 336 -0.16 14.60 -2.43
N ASN A 337 -1.17 14.99 -1.64
CA ASN A 337 -2.48 14.35 -1.69
C ASN A 337 -3.16 14.58 -3.05
N CYS A 338 -2.97 15.75 -3.67
CA CYS A 338 -3.49 16.05 -5.00
C CYS A 338 -2.81 15.19 -6.06
N ALA A 339 -1.47 15.10 -6.06
CA ALA A 339 -0.72 14.24 -6.96
C ALA A 339 -1.08 12.76 -6.76
N MET A 340 -1.15 12.28 -5.52
CA MET A 340 -1.51 10.89 -5.21
C MET A 340 -2.93 10.55 -5.68
N SER A 341 -3.89 11.46 -5.46
CA SER A 341 -5.26 11.29 -5.93
C SER A 341 -5.34 11.26 -7.47
N TRP A 342 -4.61 12.16 -8.14
CA TRP A 342 -4.57 12.19 -9.61
C TRP A 342 -3.92 10.92 -10.19
N LEU A 343 -2.74 10.56 -9.69
CA LEU A 343 -1.96 9.41 -10.18
C LEU A 343 -2.69 8.08 -10.01
N ARG A 344 -3.65 8.02 -9.09
CA ARG A 344 -4.53 6.86 -8.89
C ARG A 344 -5.36 6.56 -10.13
N HIS A 345 -5.69 7.59 -10.91
CA HIS A 345 -6.57 7.52 -12.08
C HIS A 345 -5.78 7.72 -13.39
N ASN A 346 -4.71 8.50 -13.35
CA ASN A 346 -3.96 8.88 -14.53
C ASN A 346 -2.47 8.80 -14.19
N PRO A 347 -1.74 7.77 -14.65
CA PRO A 347 -0.30 7.64 -14.41
C PRO A 347 0.51 8.61 -15.30
N SER A 348 0.06 9.87 -15.40
CA SER A 348 0.63 10.93 -16.22
C SER A 348 0.47 12.29 -15.52
N CYS A 349 1.34 13.22 -15.87
CA CYS A 349 1.28 14.59 -15.35
C CYS A 349 0.00 15.32 -15.81
N PRO A 350 -0.73 16.01 -14.92
CA PRO A 350 -1.92 16.80 -15.30
C PRO A 350 -1.64 17.88 -16.36
N GLU A 351 -0.45 18.49 -16.32
CA GLU A 351 -0.09 19.62 -17.19
C GLU A 351 0.50 19.15 -18.53
N CYS A 352 1.58 18.37 -18.49
CA CYS A 352 2.30 17.98 -19.71
C CYS A 352 1.98 16.57 -20.21
N ARG A 353 1.13 15.81 -19.52
CA ARG A 353 0.76 14.42 -19.84
C ARG A 353 1.94 13.43 -19.93
N ALA A 354 3.14 13.82 -19.51
CA ALA A 354 4.28 12.92 -19.44
C ALA A 354 3.98 11.74 -18.50
N PRO A 355 4.29 10.50 -18.89
CA PRO A 355 4.03 9.32 -18.06
C PRO A 355 4.85 9.36 -16.77
N VAL A 356 4.26 8.88 -15.67
CA VAL A 356 4.87 8.86 -14.34
C VAL A 356 4.98 7.40 -13.89
N GLY A 357 6.18 6.97 -13.48
CA GLY A 357 6.44 5.58 -13.06
C GLY A 357 6.86 4.60 -14.15
N ALA A 358 7.00 5.05 -15.41
CA ALA A 358 7.38 4.18 -16.55
C ALA A 358 8.91 3.88 -16.65
N ASN A 359 9.74 4.50 -15.83
CA ASN A 359 11.21 4.45 -15.92
C ASN A 359 11.91 3.88 -14.66
N LEU A 360 11.22 3.10 -13.83
CA LEU A 360 11.77 2.50 -12.61
C LEU A 360 11.84 0.98 -12.67
#